data_AF-A0A8D8QE67-F1
#
_entry.id   AF-A0A8D8QE67-F1
#
_cell.length_a   1.000
_cell.length_b   1.000
_cell.length_c   1.000
_cell.angle_alpha   90.00
_cell.angle_beta   90.00
_cell.angle_gamma   90.00
#
_symmetry.space_group_name_H-M   'P 1'
#
loop_
_entity.id
_entity.type
_entity.pdbx_description
1 polymer ?
#
loop_
_entity_poly.entity_id
_entity_poly.type
_entity_poly.pdbx_seq_one_letter_code
_entity_poly.pdbx_strand_id
1 'polypeptide(L)'
;MGVGLQPLEFSDCAADSPYFRVNLHAHEKELDKTNQQIKRLIKEVKDLMSAAKHLSRAQRTLSSSLQDFSFESIGTTQTDDELVITKSLGEFGRLIATIEDERDRMLDRAYDQIILPLENFRKDHIGGVKEGKKKFEKQTAKFCQSQERYLNLSTKRQDTVLKEVRTH
;
A
#
# COMPACT_ATOMS: atom_id res chain seq x y z
N MET A 1 -1.00 -20.28 -18.18
CA MET A 1 -1.89 -19.11 -18.09
C MET A 1 -2.80 -19.32 -16.91
N GLY A 2 -2.70 -18.50 -15.86
CA GLY A 2 -3.51 -18.70 -14.65
C GLY A 2 -4.98 -18.44 -14.95
N VAL A 3 -5.84 -19.39 -14.61
CA VAL A 3 -7.30 -19.22 -14.72
C VAL A 3 -7.69 -18.07 -13.79
N GLY A 4 -8.17 -16.97 -14.36
CA GLY A 4 -8.66 -15.83 -13.59
C GLY A 4 -9.88 -16.20 -12.73
N LEU A 5 -10.11 -15.44 -11.67
CA LEU A 5 -11.31 -15.59 -10.86
C LEU A 5 -12.56 -15.38 -11.74
N GLN A 6 -13.56 -16.25 -11.58
CA GLN A 6 -14.78 -16.16 -12.36
C GLN A 6 -15.60 -14.94 -11.90
N PRO A 7 -16.33 -14.26 -12.80
CA PRO A 7 -17.20 -13.14 -12.42
C PRO A 7 -18.19 -13.50 -11.31
N LEU A 8 -18.55 -12.51 -10.50
CA LEU A 8 -19.61 -12.63 -9.50
C LEU A 8 -20.91 -12.09 -10.11
N GLU A 9 -21.83 -12.98 -10.47
CA GLU A 9 -23.10 -12.61 -11.10
C GLU A 9 -24.17 -12.26 -10.07
N PHE A 10 -24.96 -11.22 -10.35
CA PHE A 10 -26.06 -10.81 -9.46
C PHE A 10 -27.18 -11.85 -9.40
N SER A 11 -27.43 -12.58 -10.48
CA SER A 11 -28.40 -13.68 -10.50
C SER A 11 -28.03 -14.77 -9.51
N ASP A 12 -26.74 -15.12 -9.44
CA ASP A 12 -26.22 -16.19 -8.59
C ASP A 12 -26.13 -15.74 -7.13
N CYS A 13 -25.90 -14.46 -6.91
CA CYS A 13 -26.00 -13.80 -5.60
C CYS A 13 -27.44 -13.88 -5.06
N ALA A 14 -28.45 -13.58 -5.90
CA ALA A 14 -29.85 -13.65 -5.51
C ALA A 14 -30.30 -15.09 -5.17
N ALA A 15 -29.75 -16.09 -5.87
CA ALA A 15 -30.01 -17.50 -5.60
C ALA A 15 -29.24 -18.05 -4.38
N ASP A 16 -28.24 -17.31 -3.88
CA ASP A 16 -27.33 -17.70 -2.81
C ASP A 16 -26.73 -19.11 -2.97
N SER A 17 -26.33 -19.46 -4.19
CA SER A 17 -25.90 -20.82 -4.50
C SER A 17 -24.57 -21.19 -3.80
N PRO A 18 -24.33 -22.47 -3.48
CA PRO A 18 -23.03 -22.91 -2.96
C PRO A 18 -21.87 -22.57 -3.90
N TYR A 19 -22.11 -22.60 -5.21
CA TYR A 19 -21.11 -22.21 -6.21
C TYR A 19 -20.74 -20.72 -6.11
N PHE A 20 -21.74 -19.84 -6.00
CA PHE A 20 -21.53 -18.41 -5.78
C PHE A 20 -20.71 -18.16 -4.51
N ARG A 21 -21.04 -18.82 -3.40
CA ARG A 21 -20.31 -18.71 -2.13
C ARG A 21 -18.84 -19.10 -2.26
N VAL A 22 -18.55 -20.21 -2.94
CA VAL A 22 -17.17 -20.66 -3.19
C VAL A 22 -16.41 -19.63 -4.04
N ASN A 23 -17.03 -19.12 -5.11
CA ASN A 23 -16.42 -18.10 -5.95
C ASN A 23 -16.17 -16.80 -5.18
N LEU A 24 -17.15 -16.31 -4.41
CA LEU A 24 -17.03 -15.13 -3.55
C LEU A 24 -15.85 -15.29 -2.56
N HIS A 25 -15.73 -16.44 -1.89
CA HIS A 25 -14.61 -16.69 -0.99
C HIS A 25 -13.25 -16.72 -1.70
N ALA A 26 -13.19 -17.17 -2.96
CA ALA A 26 -11.97 -17.11 -3.76
C ALA A 26 -11.55 -15.64 -4.03
N HIS A 27 -12.51 -14.77 -4.37
CA HIS A 27 -12.27 -13.32 -4.50
C HIS A 27 -11.81 -12.67 -3.18
N GLU A 28 -12.47 -12.99 -2.07
CA GLU A 28 -12.08 -12.48 -0.75
C GLU A 28 -10.64 -12.89 -0.37
N LYS A 29 -10.26 -14.14 -0.68
CA LYS A 29 -8.91 -14.65 -0.41
C LYS A 29 -7.86 -13.94 -1.25
N GLU A 30 -8.12 -13.72 -2.54
CA GLU A 30 -7.20 -13.00 -3.40
C GLU A 30 -7.08 -11.54 -2.95
N LEU A 31 -8.19 -10.89 -2.56
CA LEU A 31 -8.17 -9.53 -2.02
C LEU A 31 -7.30 -9.42 -0.75
N ASP A 32 -7.41 -10.38 0.18
CA ASP A 32 -6.58 -10.41 1.39
C ASP A 32 -5.10 -10.59 1.07
N LYS A 33 -4.77 -11.44 0.10
CA LYS A 33 -3.41 -11.64 -0.38
C LYS A 33 -2.86 -10.38 -1.05
N THR A 34 -3.61 -9.74 -1.96
CA THR A 34 -3.23 -8.48 -2.59
C THR A 34 -3.01 -7.38 -1.56
N ASN A 35 -3.87 -7.27 -0.55
CA ASN A 35 -3.71 -6.34 0.56
C ASN A 35 -2.39 -6.53 1.35
N GLN A 36 -2.00 -7.79 1.59
CA GLN A 36 -0.73 -8.10 2.25
C GLN A 36 0.47 -7.76 1.35
N GLN A 37 0.39 -8.07 0.06
CA GLN A 37 1.43 -7.75 -0.93
C GLN A 37 1.64 -6.23 -1.05
N ILE A 38 0.56 -5.45 -1.15
CA ILE A 38 0.62 -3.98 -1.20
C ILE A 38 1.23 -3.43 0.10
N LYS A 39 0.81 -3.94 1.26
CA LYS A 39 1.38 -3.52 2.56
C LYS A 39 2.89 -3.77 2.61
N ARG A 40 3.34 -4.93 2.13
CA ARG A 40 4.75 -5.28 2.05
C ARG A 40 5.51 -4.35 1.11
N LEU A 41 4.97 -4.08 -0.08
CA LEU A 41 5.57 -3.19 -1.06
C LEU A 41 5.74 -1.77 -0.51
N ILE A 42 4.71 -1.22 0.13
CA ILE A 42 4.78 0.10 0.80
C ILE A 42 5.92 0.12 1.82
N LYS A 43 6.07 -0.94 2.62
CA LYS A 43 7.15 -1.05 3.59
C LYS A 43 8.52 -1.06 2.92
N GLU A 44 8.70 -1.90 1.90
CA GLU A 44 9.97 -2.04 1.18
C GLU A 44 10.39 -0.72 0.51
N VAL A 45 9.44 0.02 -0.08
CA VAL A 45 9.72 1.35 -0.66
C VAL A 45 10.12 2.35 0.43
N LYS A 46 9.42 2.38 1.57
CA LYS A 46 9.77 3.26 2.70
C LYS A 46 11.16 2.95 3.27
N ASP A 47 11.51 1.68 3.40
CA ASP A 47 12.82 1.25 3.86
C ASP A 47 13.92 1.69 2.88
N LEU A 48 13.70 1.52 1.57
CA LEU A 48 14.61 1.97 0.52
C LEU A 48 14.81 3.49 0.56
N MET A 49 13.72 4.26 0.70
CA MET A 49 13.80 5.72 0.81
C MET A 49 14.60 6.15 2.05
N SER A 50 14.42 5.46 3.17
CA SER A 50 15.19 5.71 4.39
C SER A 50 16.69 5.47 4.14
N ALA A 51 17.05 4.33 3.55
CA ALA A 51 18.44 4.01 3.20
C ALA A 51 19.04 5.05 2.23
N ALA A 52 18.28 5.49 1.23
CA ALA A 52 18.70 6.53 0.30
C ALA A 52 18.97 7.87 1.03
N LYS A 53 18.14 8.26 2.01
CA LYS A 53 18.39 9.44 2.86
C LYS A 53 19.65 9.31 3.72
N HIS A 54 19.98 8.10 4.19
CA HIS A 54 21.24 7.86 4.89
C HIS A 54 22.45 8.03 3.96
N LEU A 55 22.40 7.44 2.76
CA LEU A 55 23.43 7.61 1.75
C LEU A 55 23.61 9.09 1.36
N SER A 56 22.50 9.80 1.18
CA SER A 56 22.52 11.21 0.77
C SER A 56 23.21 12.09 1.81
N ARG A 57 22.96 11.84 3.10
CA ARG A 57 23.68 12.53 4.19
C ARG A 57 25.18 12.27 4.14
N ALA A 58 25.61 11.02 3.97
CA ALA A 58 27.02 10.69 3.87
C ALA A 58 27.70 11.35 2.65
N GLN A 59 27.00 11.37 1.50
CA GLN A 59 27.49 12.03 0.29
C GLN A 59 27.56 13.56 0.43
N ARG A 60 26.59 14.18 1.10
CA ARG A 60 26.64 15.62 1.42
C ARG A 60 27.79 15.95 2.38
N THR A 61 28.06 15.12 3.39
CA THR A 61 29.21 15.30 4.27
C THR A 61 30.54 15.23 3.50
N LEU A 62 30.70 14.22 2.64
CA LEU A 62 31.88 14.11 1.77
C LEU A 62 32.01 15.32 0.83
N SER A 63 30.90 15.75 0.24
CA SER A 63 30.82 16.93 -0.63
C SER A 63 31.29 18.20 0.08
N SER A 64 30.89 18.41 1.33
CA SER A 64 31.37 19.53 2.15
C SER A 64 32.86 19.41 2.43
N SER A 65 33.35 18.26 2.87
CA SER A 65 34.79 18.05 3.12
C SER A 65 35.66 18.28 1.89
N LEU A 66 35.16 17.95 0.69
CA LEU A 66 35.86 18.20 -0.58
C LEU A 66 35.87 19.70 -0.95
N GLN A 67 34.78 20.41 -0.68
CA GLN A 67 34.67 21.85 -0.93
C GLN A 67 35.49 22.68 0.06
N ASP A 68 35.58 22.23 1.31
CA ASP A 68 36.33 22.88 2.37
C ASP A 68 37.83 22.52 2.35
N PHE A 69 38.25 21.58 1.48
CA PHE A 69 39.64 21.17 1.41
C PHE A 69 40.54 22.28 0.87
N SER A 70 41.53 22.66 1.65
CA SER A 70 42.61 23.56 1.24
C SER A 70 43.94 23.09 1.82
N PHE A 71 45.03 23.28 1.08
CA PHE A 71 46.37 23.07 1.60
C PHE A 71 46.73 24.16 2.63
N GLU A 72 47.38 23.77 3.72
CA GLU A 72 48.10 24.71 4.59
C GLU A 72 49.36 25.19 3.85
N SER A 73 49.37 26.44 3.43
CA SER A 73 50.52 27.02 2.73
C SER A 73 51.68 27.32 3.68
N ILE A 74 52.90 26.98 3.30
CA ILE A 74 54.11 27.45 3.99
C ILE A 74 54.38 28.89 3.51
N GLY A 75 54.14 29.88 4.38
CA GLY A 75 54.21 31.30 4.02
C GLY A 75 52.89 31.83 3.46
N THR A 76 52.94 32.83 2.56
CA THR A 76 51.74 33.50 2.02
C THR A 76 51.43 33.13 0.56
N THR A 77 52.06 32.09 0.01
CA THR A 77 51.92 31.70 -1.41
C THR A 77 51.57 30.23 -1.54
N GLN A 78 50.57 29.91 -2.35
CA GLN A 78 50.25 28.56 -2.79
C GLN A 78 50.94 28.25 -4.13
N THR A 79 51.29 26.99 -4.34
CA THR A 79 51.78 26.50 -5.64
C THR A 79 50.63 26.35 -6.64
N ASP A 80 50.95 26.32 -7.93
CA ASP A 80 49.95 26.10 -8.98
C ASP A 80 49.24 24.74 -8.82
N ASP A 81 49.98 23.70 -8.42
CA ASP A 81 49.43 22.36 -8.18
C ASP A 81 48.44 22.36 -7.00
N GLU A 82 48.76 23.04 -5.90
CA GLU A 82 47.86 23.19 -4.75
C GLU A 82 46.55 23.88 -5.15
N LEU A 83 46.64 24.96 -5.95
CA LEU A 83 45.48 25.67 -6.48
C LEU A 83 44.63 24.78 -7.39
N VAL A 84 45.25 24.01 -8.28
CA VAL A 84 44.55 23.09 -9.19
C VAL A 84 43.85 21.98 -8.42
N ILE A 85 44.52 21.36 -7.44
CA ILE A 85 43.95 20.27 -6.64
C ILE A 85 42.78 20.77 -5.79
N THR A 86 42.93 21.89 -5.06
CA THR A 86 41.84 22.47 -4.26
C THR A 86 40.63 22.81 -5.11
N LYS A 87 40.82 23.44 -6.28
CA LYS A 87 39.71 23.74 -7.20
C LYS A 87 39.03 22.47 -7.72
N SER A 88 39.82 21.46 -8.08
CA SER A 88 39.28 20.19 -8.62
C SER A 88 38.45 19.43 -7.58
N LEU A 89 38.89 19.40 -6.33
CA LEU A 89 38.14 18.79 -5.23
C LEU A 89 36.86 19.58 -4.93
N GLY A 90 36.93 20.90 -4.92
CA GLY A 90 35.75 21.75 -4.75
C GLY A 90 34.69 21.54 -5.83
N GLU A 91 35.08 21.49 -7.11
CA GLU A 91 34.17 21.19 -8.21
C GLU A 91 33.56 19.79 -8.09
N PHE A 92 34.36 18.78 -7.71
CA PHE A 92 33.83 17.44 -7.50
C PHE A 92 32.83 17.38 -6.34
N GLY A 93 33.11 18.06 -5.23
CA GLY A 93 32.17 18.22 -4.12
C GLY A 93 30.87 18.88 -4.56
N ARG A 94 30.93 19.94 -5.37
CA ARG A 94 29.75 20.62 -5.92
C ARG A 94 28.90 19.70 -6.81
N LEU A 95 29.54 18.87 -7.63
CA LEU A 95 28.84 17.88 -8.45
C LEU A 95 28.10 16.85 -7.58
N ILE A 96 28.74 16.34 -6.51
CA ILE A 96 28.09 15.44 -5.56
C ILE A 96 26.86 16.12 -4.94
N ALA A 97 26.98 17.35 -4.45
CA ALA A 97 25.84 18.08 -3.88
C ALA A 97 24.67 18.21 -4.86
N THR A 98 24.97 18.50 -6.13
CA THR A 98 23.95 18.62 -7.18
C THR A 98 23.21 17.30 -7.43
N ILE A 99 23.93 16.18 -7.42
CA ILE A 99 23.33 14.84 -7.53
C ILE A 99 22.41 14.56 -6.34
N GLU A 100 22.81 14.96 -5.14
CA GLU A 100 22.00 14.76 -3.93
C GLU A 100 20.74 15.61 -3.91
N ASP A 101 20.78 16.83 -4.44
CA ASP A 101 19.59 17.67 -4.59
C ASP A 101 18.55 17.02 -5.52
N GLU A 102 19.00 16.44 -6.63
CA GLU A 102 18.11 15.71 -7.55
C GLU A 102 17.62 14.38 -6.96
N ARG A 103 18.43 13.71 -6.13
CA ARG A 103 18.00 12.52 -5.40
C ARG A 103 16.90 12.84 -4.39
N ASP A 104 17.03 13.93 -3.63
CA ASP A 104 16.00 14.36 -2.68
C ASP A 104 14.68 14.63 -3.41
N ARG A 105 14.73 15.35 -4.54
CA ARG A 105 13.54 15.59 -5.40
C ARG A 105 12.92 14.29 -5.91
N MET A 106 13.74 13.33 -6.32
CA MET A 106 13.26 12.02 -6.78
C MET A 106 12.58 11.25 -5.64
N LEU A 107 13.14 11.28 -4.44
CA LEU A 107 12.58 10.60 -3.27
C LEU A 107 11.24 11.20 -2.86
N ASP A 108 11.12 12.53 -2.86
CA ASP A 108 9.85 13.20 -2.56
C ASP A 108 8.76 12.82 -3.58
N ARG A 109 9.09 12.83 -4.88
CA ARG A 109 8.16 12.38 -5.93
C ARG A 109 7.78 10.91 -5.78
N ALA A 110 8.69 10.04 -5.39
CA ALA A 110 8.40 8.62 -5.17
C ALA A 110 7.39 8.42 -4.02
N TYR A 111 7.46 9.25 -2.97
CA TYR A 111 6.46 9.22 -1.91
C TYR A 111 5.06 9.55 -2.44
N ASP A 112 4.94 10.69 -3.13
CA ASP A 112 3.65 11.21 -3.61
C ASP A 112 3.03 10.34 -4.71
N GLN A 113 3.86 9.74 -5.57
CA GLN A 113 3.38 8.98 -6.73
C GLN A 113 3.22 7.49 -6.49
N ILE A 114 3.89 6.93 -5.46
CA ILE A 114 3.88 5.49 -5.20
C ILE A 114 3.31 5.18 -3.82
N ILE A 115 3.88 5.74 -2.76
CA ILE A 115 3.49 5.39 -1.39
C ILE A 115 2.07 5.87 -1.12
N LEU A 116 1.81 7.16 -1.32
CA LEU A 116 0.52 7.76 -0.98
C LEU A 116 -0.66 7.12 -1.75
N PRO A 117 -0.57 6.87 -3.08
CA PRO A 117 -1.64 6.20 -3.81
C PRO A 117 -1.87 4.76 -3.34
N LEU A 118 -0.81 4.00 -3.02
CA LEU A 118 -0.96 2.64 -2.52
C LEU A 118 -1.56 2.60 -1.10
N GLU A 119 -1.19 3.55 -0.23
CA GLU A 119 -1.77 3.69 1.10
C GLU A 119 -3.26 4.03 1.03
N ASN A 120 -3.63 5.01 0.19
CA ASN A 120 -5.02 5.39 -0.03
C ASN A 120 -5.81 4.25 -0.66
N PHE A 121 -5.26 3.58 -1.68
CA PHE A 121 -5.93 2.44 -2.31
C PHE A 121 -6.24 1.33 -1.31
N ARG A 122 -5.28 1.01 -0.46
CA ARG A 122 -5.45 -0.01 0.58
C ARG A 122 -6.47 0.41 1.63
N LYS A 123 -6.49 1.68 2.02
CA LYS A 123 -7.43 2.20 3.02
C LYS A 123 -8.84 2.26 2.47
N ASP A 124 -9.02 2.88 1.32
CA ASP A 124 -10.34 3.29 0.84
C ASP A 124 -11.00 2.18 0.01
N HIS A 125 -10.26 1.54 -0.91
CA HIS A 125 -10.82 0.51 -1.76
C HIS A 125 -10.83 -0.87 -1.09
N ILE A 126 -9.70 -1.31 -0.54
CA ILE A 126 -9.65 -2.62 0.14
C ILE A 126 -10.36 -2.56 1.50
N GLY A 127 -10.11 -1.52 2.30
CA GLY A 127 -10.76 -1.34 3.60
C GLY A 127 -12.28 -1.26 3.48
N GLY A 128 -12.80 -0.52 2.50
CA GLY A 128 -14.24 -0.44 2.23
C GLY A 128 -14.89 -1.79 1.91
N VAL A 129 -14.22 -2.63 1.11
CA VAL A 129 -14.72 -3.98 0.80
C VAL A 129 -14.76 -4.87 2.04
N LYS A 130 -13.79 -4.76 2.96
CA LYS A 130 -13.79 -5.52 4.23
C LYS A 130 -14.98 -5.15 5.12
N GLU A 131 -15.36 -3.87 5.15
CA GLU A 131 -16.57 -3.44 5.85
C GLU A 131 -17.84 -4.00 5.19
N GLY A 132 -17.89 -4.01 3.86
CA GLY A 132 -18.97 -4.63 3.08
C GLY A 132 -19.12 -6.12 3.39
N LYS A 133 -18.02 -6.87 3.40
CA LYS A 133 -17.97 -8.29 3.78
C LYS A 133 -18.55 -8.51 5.18
N LYS A 134 -18.12 -7.73 6.17
CA LYS A 134 -18.63 -7.84 7.55
C LYS A 134 -20.15 -7.60 7.63
N LYS A 135 -20.68 -6.65 6.86
CA LYS A 135 -22.13 -6.41 6.77
C LYS A 135 -22.84 -7.60 6.12
N PHE A 136 -22.29 -8.14 5.04
CA PHE A 136 -22.84 -9.30 4.33
C PHE A 136 -22.89 -10.56 5.19
N GLU A 137 -21.81 -10.88 5.91
CA GLU A 137 -21.75 -11.99 6.86
C GLU A 137 -22.79 -11.85 7.98
N LYS A 138 -22.95 -10.64 8.52
CA LYS A 138 -23.97 -10.34 9.54
C LYS A 138 -25.39 -10.58 9.03
N GLN A 139 -25.70 -10.22 7.79
CA GLN A 139 -27.02 -10.47 7.21
C GLN A 139 -27.21 -11.94 6.88
N THR A 140 -26.18 -12.64 6.39
CA THR A 140 -26.20 -14.09 6.19
C THR A 140 -26.56 -14.81 7.50
N ALA A 141 -25.90 -14.49 8.61
CA ALA A 141 -26.17 -15.12 9.90
C ALA A 141 -27.62 -14.91 10.37
N LYS A 142 -28.15 -13.69 10.23
CA LYS A 142 -29.56 -13.38 10.55
C LYS A 142 -30.54 -14.16 9.68
N PHE A 143 -30.24 -14.26 8.38
CA PHE A 143 -31.08 -14.99 7.44
C PHE A 143 -31.13 -16.48 7.76
N CYS A 144 -29.98 -17.13 7.96
CA CYS A 144 -29.92 -18.54 8.37
C CYS A 144 -30.68 -18.77 9.70
N GLN A 145 -30.50 -17.90 10.69
CA GLN A 145 -31.24 -17.99 11.96
C GLN A 145 -32.76 -17.87 11.76
N SER A 146 -33.22 -17.01 10.84
CA SER A 146 -34.65 -16.89 10.54
C SER A 146 -35.23 -18.15 9.88
N GLN A 147 -34.46 -18.79 8.99
CA GLN A 147 -34.84 -20.05 8.37
C GLN A 147 -34.94 -21.18 9.40
N GLU A 148 -33.95 -21.31 10.30
CA GLU A 148 -33.99 -22.29 11.38
C GLU A 148 -35.22 -22.10 12.28
N ARG A 149 -35.55 -20.86 12.65
CA ARG A 149 -36.77 -20.57 13.43
C ARG A 149 -38.04 -20.99 12.69
N TYR A 150 -38.12 -20.71 11.39
CA TYR A 150 -39.27 -21.08 10.57
C TYR A 150 -39.42 -22.61 10.47
N LEU A 151 -38.32 -23.33 10.24
CA LEU A 151 -38.32 -24.79 10.16
C LEU A 151 -38.72 -25.46 11.49
N ASN A 152 -38.41 -24.82 12.62
CA ASN A 152 -38.78 -25.29 13.95
C ASN A 152 -40.23 -24.99 14.37
N LEU A 153 -41.05 -24.39 13.50
CA LEU A 153 -42.48 -24.20 13.76
C LEU A 153 -43.23 -25.54 13.62
N SER A 154 -43.88 -25.97 14.71
CA SER A 154 -44.84 -27.09 14.67
C SER A 154 -46.06 -26.75 13.81
N THR A 155 -46.63 -27.75 13.13
CA THR A 155 -47.85 -27.68 12.31
C THR A 155 -49.06 -27.03 13.01
N LYS A 156 -49.14 -27.05 14.35
CA LYS A 156 -50.23 -26.38 15.10
C LYS A 156 -50.07 -24.85 15.25
N ARG A 157 -48.88 -24.29 14.98
CA ARG A 157 -48.61 -22.84 15.07
C ARG A 157 -48.54 -22.14 13.70
N GLN A 158 -48.68 -22.89 12.61
CA GLN A 158 -48.57 -22.35 11.25
C GLN A 158 -49.63 -21.29 10.92
N ASP A 159 -50.90 -21.47 11.33
CA ASP A 159 -52.00 -20.59 10.90
C ASP A 159 -51.93 -19.16 11.45
N THR A 160 -51.37 -18.95 12.65
CA THR A 160 -51.28 -17.62 13.26
C THR A 160 -50.08 -16.81 12.75
N VAL A 161 -48.95 -17.47 12.47
CA VAL A 161 -47.70 -16.82 12.03
C VAL A 161 -47.68 -16.57 10.52
N LEU A 162 -48.32 -17.42 9.70
CA LEU A 162 -48.36 -17.24 8.24
C LEU A 162 -49.23 -16.04 7.79
N LYS A 163 -50.11 -15.52 8.64
CA LYS A 163 -50.92 -14.32 8.32
C LYS A 163 -50.09 -13.03 8.26
N GLU A 164 -49.03 -12.92 9.04
CA GLU A 164 -48.14 -11.75 9.03
C GLU A 164 -47.20 -11.73 7.81
N VAL A 165 -46.93 -12.88 7.19
CA VAL A 165 -46.04 -12.99 6.01
C VAL A 165 -46.79 -12.72 4.69
N ARG A 166 -48.13 -12.81 4.67
CA ARG A 166 -48.97 -12.59 3.47
C ARG A 166 -49.52 -11.16 3.33
N THR A 167 -49.24 -10.25 4.27
CA THR A 167 -49.79 -8.89 4.30
C THR A 167 -48.77 -7.79 3.99
N HIS A 168 -47.59 -8.14 3.47
CA HIS A 168 -46.61 -7.24 2.87
C HIS A 168 -46.19 -7.76 1.50
#